data_AF-A0A150ANF2-F1
#
_entry.id   AF-A0A150ANF2-F1
#
_cell.length_a   1.000
_cell.length_b   1.000
_cell.length_c   1.000
_cell.angle_alpha   90.00
_cell.angle_beta   90.00
_cell.angle_gamma   90.00
#
_symmetry.space_group_name_H-M   'P 1'
#
loop_
_entity.id
_entity.type
_entity.pdbx_description
1 polymer ?
#
loop_
_entity_poly.entity_id
_entity_poly.type
_entity_poly.pdbx_seq_one_letter_code
_entity_poly.pdbx_strand_id
1 'polypeptide(L)'
;MKIYGLIILTFLFHSCHSESEKLFWINENTEHRSDFLYMAESTNALPISADSVRFFLNWAEIKETRLLESDIFTNDTILPEPATFKDFGEIYKTDNFRLHVIFRDGNDTIGRDYKFMLRTYSQDWKIIDSYDLAIWNRRADKYCFGSINNKLIIGRKCINSDFVEIMQIAGNGKIIATSFHKP
;
A
#
# COMPACT_ATOMS: atom_id res chain seq x y z
N MET A 1 -5.41 31.99 44.77
CA MET A 1 -5.70 30.63 44.29
C MET A 1 -6.21 30.69 42.83
N LYS A 2 -5.37 31.03 41.85
CA LYS A 2 -5.80 31.25 40.43
C LYS A 2 -4.74 30.89 39.37
N ILE A 3 -3.68 30.18 39.74
CA ILE A 3 -2.57 29.82 38.81
C ILE A 3 -2.63 28.34 38.41
N TYR A 4 -3.07 27.46 39.31
CA TYR A 4 -3.16 26.02 39.06
C TYR A 4 -4.18 25.63 37.98
N GLY A 5 -5.26 26.41 37.80
CA GLY A 5 -6.26 26.14 36.77
C GLY A 5 -5.76 26.36 35.33
N LEU A 6 -4.82 27.29 35.12
CA LEU A 6 -4.29 27.60 33.79
C LEU A 6 -3.29 26.54 33.31
N ILE A 7 -2.55 25.93 34.25
CA ILE A 7 -1.55 24.89 33.96
C ILE A 7 -2.23 23.55 33.62
N ILE A 8 -3.35 23.24 34.27
CA ILE A 8 -4.11 22.01 33.96
C ILE A 8 -4.75 22.12 32.56
N LEU A 9 -5.20 23.33 32.17
CA LEU A 9 -5.79 23.55 30.85
C LEU A 9 -4.74 23.41 29.73
N THR A 10 -3.52 23.90 29.91
CA THR A 10 -2.44 23.75 28.91
C THR A 10 -1.93 22.31 28.79
N PHE A 11 -1.95 21.53 29.88
CA PHE A 11 -1.65 20.10 29.83
C PHE A 11 -2.71 19.29 29.06
N LEU A 12 -3.99 19.64 29.19
CA LEU A 12 -5.08 18.98 28.45
C LEU A 12 -4.99 19.20 26.93
N PHE A 13 -4.43 20.32 26.47
CA PHE A 13 -4.19 20.56 25.04
C PHE A 13 -2.95 19.84 24.49
N HIS A 14 -1.97 19.47 25.34
CA HIS A 14 -0.76 18.74 24.90
C HIS A 14 -0.97 17.23 24.79
N SER A 15 -1.99 16.67 25.45
CA SER A 15 -2.27 15.23 25.41
C SER A 15 -3.06 14.77 24.18
N CYS A 16 -3.41 15.67 23.26
CA CYS A 16 -4.23 15.39 22.08
C CYS A 16 -3.44 15.52 20.76
N HIS A 17 -2.17 15.12 20.76
CA HIS A 17 -1.28 15.26 19.59
C HIS A 17 -0.42 14.03 19.30
N SER A 18 -0.99 12.82 19.41
CA SER A 18 -0.28 11.59 19.04
C SER A 18 -1.01 10.67 18.07
N GLU A 19 -1.98 11.17 17.30
CA GLU A 19 -2.13 10.64 15.95
C GLU A 19 -0.99 11.25 15.14
N SER A 20 0.11 10.52 14.97
CA SER A 20 1.10 10.88 13.95
C SER A 20 0.33 11.05 12.65
N GLU A 21 0.35 12.25 12.06
CA GLU A 21 -0.28 12.54 10.77
C GLU A 21 -0.03 11.36 9.81
N LYS A 22 -1.12 10.77 9.30
CA LYS A 22 -1.09 9.59 8.44
C LYS A 22 -0.98 10.05 6.99
N LEU A 23 -0.09 9.44 6.21
CA LEU A 23 0.02 9.69 4.77
C LEU A 23 -0.98 8.84 3.97
N PHE A 24 -1.09 7.55 4.32
CA PHE A 24 -2.01 6.61 3.70
C PHE A 24 -2.27 5.42 4.64
N TRP A 25 -3.49 4.89 4.67
CA TRP A 25 -3.85 3.75 5.50
C TRP A 25 -5.00 2.95 4.91
N ILE A 26 -5.00 1.65 5.21
CA ILE A 26 -6.12 0.75 5.00
C ILE A 26 -6.33 0.03 6.33
N ASN A 27 -7.45 0.31 6.98
CA ASN A 27 -7.77 -0.30 8.26
C ASN A 27 -8.26 -1.74 8.07
N GLU A 28 -8.09 -2.54 9.11
CA GLU A 28 -8.72 -3.85 9.22
C GLU A 28 -10.25 -3.72 9.07
N ASN A 29 -10.85 -4.71 8.41
CA ASN A 29 -12.29 -4.75 8.25
C ASN A 29 -12.99 -4.93 9.61
N THR A 30 -14.11 -4.25 9.78
CA THR A 30 -15.07 -4.54 10.85
C THR A 30 -16.28 -5.28 10.29
N GLU A 31 -17.17 -5.76 11.16
CA GLU A 31 -18.39 -6.48 10.79
C GLU A 31 -19.26 -5.72 9.76
N HIS A 32 -19.18 -4.39 9.74
CA HIS A 32 -20.03 -3.55 8.88
C HIS A 32 -19.25 -2.66 7.92
N ARG A 33 -17.92 -2.71 7.91
CA ARG A 33 -17.09 -1.80 7.11
C ARG A 33 -15.83 -2.48 6.62
N SER A 34 -15.59 -2.37 5.31
CA SER A 34 -14.30 -2.73 4.71
C SER A 34 -13.66 -1.53 4.04
N ASP A 35 -12.69 -0.92 4.71
CA ASP A 35 -11.88 0.16 4.11
C ASP A 35 -11.13 -0.35 2.88
N PHE A 36 -10.67 -1.60 2.94
CA PHE A 36 -9.97 -2.23 1.82
C PHE A 36 -10.87 -2.26 0.57
N LEU A 37 -12.04 -2.91 0.68
CA LEU A 37 -12.93 -3.10 -0.46
C LEU A 37 -13.49 -1.78 -0.96
N TYR A 38 -13.80 -0.85 -0.05
CA TYR A 38 -14.19 0.51 -0.42
C TYR A 38 -13.10 1.19 -1.27
N MET A 39 -11.85 1.16 -0.82
CA MET A 39 -10.73 1.75 -1.56
C MET A 39 -10.48 1.04 -2.90
N ALA A 40 -10.60 -0.29 -2.95
CA ALA A 40 -10.37 -1.07 -4.17
C ALA A 40 -11.46 -0.87 -5.23
N GLU A 41 -12.73 -0.85 -4.82
CA GLU A 41 -13.89 -0.97 -5.73
C GLU A 41 -14.63 0.37 -5.93
N SER A 42 -14.50 1.32 -5.01
CA SER A 42 -15.25 2.60 -5.06
C SER A 42 -14.40 3.79 -5.48
N THR A 43 -13.09 3.62 -5.65
CA THR A 43 -12.21 4.71 -6.10
C THR A 43 -12.12 4.77 -7.62
N ASN A 44 -12.20 5.98 -8.17
CA ASN A 44 -12.13 6.24 -9.61
C ASN A 44 -10.69 6.30 -10.14
N ALA A 45 -9.73 5.63 -9.48
CA ALA A 45 -8.37 5.57 -9.97
C ALA A 45 -8.35 4.85 -11.33
N LEU A 46 -7.82 5.51 -12.36
CA LEU A 46 -7.75 4.94 -13.69
C LEU A 46 -6.62 3.92 -13.78
N PRO A 47 -6.77 2.87 -14.61
CA PRO A 47 -5.67 1.98 -14.96
C PRO A 47 -4.47 2.75 -15.52
N ILE A 48 -3.26 2.32 -15.16
CA ILE A 48 -2.03 2.86 -15.74
C ILE A 48 -2.05 2.57 -17.24
N SER A 49 -1.87 3.61 -18.05
CA SER A 49 -1.91 3.49 -19.50
C SER A 49 -0.76 2.64 -20.04
N ALA A 50 -0.97 1.99 -21.17
CA ALA A 50 0.05 1.17 -21.84
C ALA A 50 1.34 1.94 -22.13
N ASP A 51 1.23 3.24 -22.43
CA ASP A 51 2.37 4.12 -22.72
C ASP A 51 3.16 4.49 -21.46
N SER A 52 2.51 4.48 -20.29
CA SER A 52 3.11 4.87 -19.02
C SER A 52 3.55 3.69 -18.15
N VAL A 53 3.16 2.46 -18.51
CA VAL A 53 3.36 1.26 -17.70
C VAL A 53 4.81 1.05 -17.24
N ARG A 54 5.78 1.42 -18.09
CA ARG A 54 7.22 1.26 -17.80
C ARG A 54 7.76 2.23 -16.75
N PHE A 55 7.04 3.31 -16.45
CA PHE A 55 7.41 4.25 -15.39
C PHE A 55 6.95 3.76 -14.01
N PHE A 56 5.87 2.98 -13.95
CA PHE A 56 5.23 2.59 -12.69
C PHE A 56 5.48 1.13 -12.31
N LEU A 57 5.66 0.25 -13.29
CA LEU A 57 5.71 -1.18 -13.10
C LEU A 57 7.08 -1.76 -13.46
N ASN A 58 7.49 -2.78 -12.71
CA ASN A 58 8.66 -3.58 -13.06
C ASN A 58 8.32 -4.62 -14.14
N TRP A 59 9.33 -5.29 -14.69
CA TRP A 59 9.13 -6.26 -15.78
C TRP A 59 8.24 -7.45 -15.43
N ALA A 60 8.24 -7.92 -14.17
CA ALA A 60 7.37 -9.02 -13.76
C ALA A 60 5.91 -8.56 -13.72
N GLU A 61 5.65 -7.38 -13.18
CA GLU A 61 4.32 -6.77 -13.13
C GLU A 61 3.79 -6.47 -14.54
N ILE A 62 4.64 -5.98 -15.45
CA ILE A 62 4.27 -5.77 -16.86
C ILE A 62 3.83 -7.09 -17.51
N LYS A 63 4.48 -8.22 -17.19
CA LYS A 63 4.06 -9.54 -17.69
C LYS A 63 2.71 -9.97 -17.11
N GLU A 64 2.34 -9.51 -15.92
CA GLU A 64 1.01 -9.78 -15.37
C GLU A 64 -0.09 -8.96 -16.06
N THR A 65 0.23 -7.76 -16.56
CA THR A 65 -0.70 -6.93 -17.37
C THR A 65 -0.88 -7.45 -18.79
N ARG A 66 0.11 -8.18 -19.29
CA ARG A 66 0.17 -8.73 -20.64
C ARG A 66 0.31 -10.22 -20.51
N LEU A 67 -0.80 -10.96 -20.54
CA LEU A 67 -0.74 -12.27 -21.20
C LEU A 67 -0.22 -11.97 -22.61
N LEU A 68 1.10 -12.15 -22.81
CA LEU A 68 1.75 -11.90 -24.08
C LEU A 68 0.97 -12.70 -25.11
N GLU A 69 0.48 -12.02 -26.15
CA GLU A 69 -0.15 -12.61 -27.34
C GLU A 69 0.74 -13.68 -28.04
N SER A 70 1.91 -14.00 -27.50
CA SER A 70 2.91 -14.90 -28.07
C SER A 70 3.01 -16.29 -27.43
N ASP A 71 2.33 -16.59 -26.32
CA ASP A 71 2.40 -17.93 -25.66
C ASP A 71 1.06 -18.69 -25.64
N ILE A 72 0.05 -18.26 -26.42
CA ILE A 72 -1.22 -18.99 -26.53
C ILE A 72 -1.11 -20.04 -27.65
N PHE A 73 -0.47 -21.16 -27.33
CA PHE A 73 -0.82 -22.45 -27.89
C PHE A 73 -1.22 -23.36 -26.73
N THR A 74 -2.51 -23.57 -26.53
CA THR A 74 -3.11 -24.87 -26.19
C THR A 74 -4.64 -24.76 -26.03
N ASN A 75 -5.29 -25.84 -26.45
CA ASN A 75 -6.73 -26.10 -26.38
C ASN A 75 -7.32 -25.91 -24.96
N ASP A 76 -8.54 -25.36 -24.92
CA ASP A 76 -9.57 -25.64 -23.90
C ASP A 76 -9.27 -25.33 -22.42
N THR A 77 -8.63 -24.21 -22.10
CA THR A 77 -8.64 -23.67 -20.73
C THR A 77 -8.97 -22.18 -20.71
N ILE A 78 -9.88 -21.80 -19.80
CA ILE A 78 -10.24 -20.40 -19.54
C ILE A 78 -8.97 -19.69 -19.06
N LEU A 79 -8.44 -18.78 -19.88
CA LEU A 79 -7.28 -17.99 -19.50
C LEU A 79 -7.64 -17.06 -18.34
N PRO A 80 -6.82 -16.98 -17.28
CA PRO A 80 -7.06 -16.05 -16.19
C PRO A 80 -7.04 -14.61 -16.72
N GLU A 81 -7.96 -13.77 -16.28
CA GLU A 81 -7.93 -12.35 -16.67
C GLU A 81 -6.61 -11.70 -16.21
N PRO A 82 -5.99 -10.85 -17.06
CA PRO A 82 -4.74 -10.19 -16.72
C PRO A 82 -4.93 -9.22 -15.55
N ALA A 83 -3.88 -9.01 -14.76
CA ALA A 83 -3.94 -8.09 -13.65
C ALA A 83 -4.01 -6.64 -14.15
N THR A 84 -4.85 -5.82 -13.53
CA THR A 84 -4.93 -4.38 -13.79
C THR A 84 -4.20 -3.61 -12.72
N PHE A 85 -3.35 -2.66 -13.10
CA PHE A 85 -2.64 -1.80 -12.14
C PHE A 85 -3.15 -0.36 -12.26
N LYS A 86 -3.34 0.31 -11.12
CA LYS A 86 -3.80 1.70 -11.01
C LYS A 86 -2.80 2.49 -10.17
N ASP A 87 -2.51 3.73 -10.55
CA ASP A 87 -1.74 4.66 -9.72
C ASP A 87 -2.72 5.49 -8.89
N PHE A 88 -2.64 5.36 -7.56
CA PHE A 88 -3.43 6.17 -6.62
C PHE A 88 -2.78 7.54 -6.35
N GLY A 89 -1.57 7.75 -6.88
CA GLY A 89 -0.87 9.03 -6.87
C GLY A 89 0.30 9.09 -5.90
N GLU A 90 1.02 10.21 -6.00
CA GLU A 90 2.14 10.57 -5.12
C GLU A 90 1.60 10.98 -3.74
N ILE A 91 2.00 10.28 -2.68
CA ILE A 91 1.60 10.59 -1.30
C ILE A 91 2.70 11.28 -0.50
N TYR A 92 3.94 11.27 -1.01
CA TYR A 92 5.08 11.94 -0.38
C TYR A 92 6.22 12.18 -1.38
N LYS A 93 7.00 13.23 -1.16
CA LYS A 93 8.14 13.58 -2.01
C LYS A 93 9.27 14.21 -1.21
N THR A 94 10.50 13.87 -1.61
CA THR A 94 11.74 14.52 -1.18
C THR A 94 12.56 14.89 -2.42
N ASP A 95 13.74 15.45 -2.21
CA ASP A 95 14.72 15.66 -3.30
C ASP A 95 15.28 14.33 -3.83
N ASN A 96 15.32 13.27 -3.01
CA ASN A 96 15.93 12.00 -3.38
C ASN A 96 14.94 11.02 -4.02
N PHE A 97 13.68 11.02 -3.58
CA PHE A 97 12.68 10.08 -4.04
C PHE A 97 11.24 10.63 -3.97
N ARG A 98 10.35 9.97 -4.71
CA ARG A 98 8.89 10.12 -4.70
C ARG A 98 8.28 8.84 -4.19
N LEU A 99 7.18 8.93 -3.44
CA LEU A 99 6.45 7.78 -2.92
C LEU A 99 5.03 7.78 -3.48
N HIS A 100 4.66 6.70 -4.15
CA HIS A 100 3.32 6.50 -4.67
C HIS A 100 2.65 5.31 -4.02
N VAL A 101 1.31 5.31 -4.09
CA VAL A 101 0.49 4.12 -3.83
C VAL A 101 0.10 3.51 -5.18
N ILE A 102 0.52 2.28 -5.41
CA ILE A 102 0.14 1.51 -6.60
C ILE A 102 -0.84 0.42 -6.16
N PHE A 103 -1.98 0.36 -6.84
CA PHE A 103 -2.96 -0.69 -6.63
C PHE A 103 -2.83 -1.74 -7.73
N ARG A 104 -2.86 -3.00 -7.34
CA ARG A 104 -2.97 -4.15 -8.24
C ARG A 104 -4.31 -4.82 -8.00
N ASP A 105 -5.08 -4.86 -9.07
CA ASP A 105 -6.33 -5.61 -9.23
C ASP A 105 -5.98 -6.96 -9.87
N GLY A 106 -6.14 -8.05 -9.11
CA GLY A 106 -5.83 -9.40 -9.57
C GLY A 106 -6.96 -10.04 -10.36
N ASN A 107 -6.90 -11.36 -10.48
CA ASN A 107 -7.91 -12.12 -11.23
C ASN A 107 -9.11 -12.46 -10.33
N ASP A 108 -10.26 -11.87 -10.63
CA ASP A 108 -11.51 -12.02 -9.88
C ASP A 108 -12.27 -13.32 -10.15
N THR A 109 -11.92 -14.11 -11.19
CA THR A 109 -12.67 -15.34 -11.56
C THR A 109 -12.72 -16.41 -10.46
N ILE A 110 -11.78 -16.42 -9.51
CA ILE A 110 -11.74 -17.36 -8.38
C ILE A 110 -11.87 -16.62 -7.03
N GLY A 111 -12.01 -15.28 -7.06
CA GLY A 111 -12.15 -14.42 -5.89
C GLY A 111 -11.19 -13.23 -5.90
N ARG A 112 -11.54 -12.21 -5.11
CA ARG A 112 -10.81 -10.93 -5.00
C ARG A 112 -9.35 -11.15 -4.60
N ASP A 113 -8.43 -10.65 -5.42
CA ASP A 113 -6.97 -10.69 -5.22
C ASP A 113 -6.37 -9.29 -5.40
N TYR A 114 -6.59 -8.45 -4.39
CA TYR A 114 -6.21 -7.05 -4.43
C TYR A 114 -4.96 -6.78 -3.61
N LYS A 115 -4.19 -5.79 -4.04
CA LYS A 115 -2.98 -5.38 -3.33
C LYS A 115 -2.74 -3.88 -3.46
N PHE A 116 -2.49 -3.23 -2.33
CA PHE A 116 -1.95 -1.86 -2.29
C PHE A 116 -0.46 -1.92 -1.97
N MET A 117 0.34 -1.27 -2.80
CA MET A 117 1.79 -1.25 -2.71
C MET A 117 2.28 0.18 -2.52
N LEU A 118 3.21 0.36 -1.60
CA LEU A 118 4.03 1.56 -1.52
C LEU A 118 5.20 1.39 -2.49
N ARG A 119 5.40 2.38 -3.36
CA ARG A 119 6.48 2.35 -4.36
C ARG A 119 7.29 3.63 -4.31
N THR A 120 8.60 3.49 -4.14
CA THR A 120 9.52 4.62 -4.21
C THR A 120 10.16 4.72 -5.58
N TYR A 121 10.25 5.93 -6.11
CA TYR A 121 10.91 6.25 -7.37
C TYR A 121 12.01 7.29 -7.16
N SER A 122 13.07 7.23 -7.94
CA SER A 122 13.98 8.37 -8.10
C SER A 122 13.24 9.52 -8.79
N GLN A 123 13.87 10.71 -8.84
CA GLN A 123 13.31 11.84 -9.58
C GLN A 123 13.15 11.56 -11.08
N ASP A 124 13.97 10.65 -11.64
CA ASP A 124 13.91 10.19 -13.03
C ASP A 124 12.97 8.98 -13.22
N TRP A 125 12.02 8.76 -12.30
CA TRP A 125 11.03 7.67 -12.37
C TRP A 125 11.62 6.25 -12.40
N LYS A 126 12.83 6.04 -11.89
CA LYS A 126 13.35 4.69 -11.68
C LYS A 126 12.83 4.14 -10.36
N ILE A 127 12.22 2.95 -10.38
CA ILE A 127 11.80 2.25 -9.16
C ILE A 127 13.03 2.02 -8.28
N ILE A 128 12.98 2.50 -7.05
CA ILE A 128 14.00 2.28 -6.01
C ILE A 128 13.63 1.04 -5.20
N ASP A 129 12.39 0.99 -4.69
CA ASP A 129 11.93 -0.11 -3.85
C ASP A 129 10.39 -0.22 -3.84
N SER A 130 9.86 -1.31 -3.28
CA SER A 130 8.43 -1.57 -3.18
C SER A 130 8.06 -2.39 -1.96
N TYR A 131 6.91 -2.09 -1.37
CA TYR A 131 6.38 -2.83 -0.23
C TYR A 131 4.87 -3.02 -0.32
N ASP A 132 4.41 -4.26 -0.19
CA ASP A 132 3.00 -4.61 -0.14
C ASP A 132 2.40 -4.11 1.18
N LEU A 133 1.70 -2.98 1.16
CA LEU A 133 1.13 -2.36 2.35
C LEU A 133 -0.10 -3.12 2.84
N ALA A 134 -0.99 -3.48 1.92
CA ALA A 134 -2.22 -4.19 2.21
C ALA A 134 -2.50 -5.24 1.13
N ILE A 135 -2.98 -6.40 1.55
CA ILE A 135 -3.28 -7.53 0.67
C ILE A 135 -4.66 -8.07 1.03
N TRP A 136 -5.49 -8.29 0.02
CA TRP A 136 -6.72 -9.06 0.12
C TRP A 136 -6.63 -10.20 -0.88
N ASN A 137 -6.18 -11.37 -0.43
CA ASN A 137 -6.06 -12.55 -1.29
C ASN A 137 -6.90 -13.69 -0.72
N ARG A 138 -8.09 -13.86 -1.29
CA ARG A 138 -9.04 -14.89 -0.84
C ARG A 138 -8.55 -16.32 -1.12
N ARG A 139 -7.80 -16.53 -2.20
CA ARG A 139 -7.31 -17.87 -2.62
C ARG A 139 -6.29 -18.45 -1.65
N ALA A 140 -5.41 -17.59 -1.14
CA ALA A 140 -4.35 -17.96 -0.21
C ALA A 140 -4.73 -17.69 1.27
N ASP A 141 -5.98 -17.31 1.54
CA ASP A 141 -6.48 -16.89 2.85
C ASP A 141 -5.56 -15.87 3.54
N LYS A 142 -5.11 -14.87 2.77
CA LYS A 142 -4.13 -13.87 3.21
C LYS A 142 -4.74 -12.47 3.17
N TYR A 143 -4.97 -11.93 4.36
CA TYR A 143 -5.51 -10.58 4.56
C TYR A 143 -4.54 -9.78 5.41
N CYS A 144 -4.04 -8.69 4.86
CA CYS A 144 -3.09 -7.79 5.52
C CYS A 144 -3.54 -6.35 5.35
N PHE A 145 -3.38 -5.58 6.41
CA PHE A 145 -3.78 -4.18 6.51
C PHE A 145 -2.59 -3.38 7.00
N GLY A 146 -2.51 -2.12 6.58
CA GLY A 146 -1.32 -1.34 6.87
C GLY A 146 -1.51 0.16 6.71
N SER A 147 -0.54 0.89 7.22
CA SER A 147 -0.50 2.34 7.18
C SER A 147 0.93 2.85 7.08
N ILE A 148 1.07 4.08 6.58
CA ILE A 148 2.31 4.84 6.60
C ILE A 148 2.03 6.24 7.15
N ASN A 149 2.94 6.74 7.97
CA ASN A 149 2.86 8.09 8.57
C ASN A 149 3.90 9.05 7.99
N ASN A 150 3.83 10.31 8.41
CA ASN A 150 4.70 11.39 7.93
C ASN A 150 6.19 11.20 8.28
N LYS A 151 6.49 10.30 9.23
CA LYS A 151 7.88 9.90 9.55
C LYS A 151 8.37 8.74 8.67
N LEU A 152 7.59 8.38 7.66
CA LEU A 152 7.83 7.28 6.72
C LEU A 152 7.98 5.93 7.40
N ILE A 153 7.31 5.76 8.54
CA ILE A 153 7.21 4.48 9.23
C ILE A 153 5.97 3.77 8.69
N ILE A 154 6.18 2.56 8.21
CA ILE A 154 5.16 1.67 7.66
C ILE A 154 4.84 0.63 8.73
N GLY A 155 3.57 0.49 9.07
CA GLY A 155 3.07 -0.62 9.87
C GLY A 155 2.16 -1.50 9.04
N ARG A 156 2.36 -2.82 9.08
CA ARG A 156 1.49 -3.82 8.45
C ARG A 156 1.20 -4.96 9.41
N LYS A 157 -0.06 -5.40 9.47
CA LYS A 157 -0.47 -6.59 10.22
C LYS A 157 -1.36 -7.46 9.33
N CYS A 158 -1.13 -8.77 9.37
CA CYS A 158 -2.01 -9.75 8.74
C CYS A 158 -2.89 -10.43 9.79
N ILE A 159 -4.15 -10.77 9.44
CA ILE A 159 -5.12 -11.35 10.39
C ILE A 159 -4.56 -12.60 11.08
N ASN A 160 -3.87 -13.46 10.32
CA ASN A 160 -3.31 -14.72 10.81
C ASN A 160 -1.88 -14.57 11.38
N SER A 161 -1.47 -13.36 11.77
CA SER A 161 -0.15 -13.09 12.35
C SER A 161 -0.25 -12.25 13.61
N ASP A 162 0.41 -12.73 14.67
CA ASP A 162 0.56 -11.98 15.93
C ASP A 162 1.57 -10.84 15.82
N PHE A 163 2.36 -10.81 14.75
CA PHE A 163 3.44 -9.85 14.55
C PHE A 163 2.98 -8.69 13.67
N VAL A 164 3.24 -7.47 14.15
CA VAL A 164 3.17 -6.28 13.31
C VAL A 164 4.52 -6.08 12.64
N GLU A 165 4.53 -6.11 11.32
CA GLU A 165 5.70 -5.75 10.53
C GLU A 165 5.87 -4.23 10.54
N ILE A 166 7.05 -3.78 10.94
CA ILE A 166 7.42 -2.37 10.92
C ILE A 166 8.59 -2.17 9.96
N MET A 167 8.36 -1.36 8.93
CA MET A 167 9.37 -0.94 7.97
C MET A 167 9.54 0.57 8.05
N GLN A 168 10.65 1.08 7.55
CA GLN A 168 10.87 2.51 7.38
C GLN A 168 11.45 2.79 6.00
N ILE A 169 11.01 3.89 5.38
CA ILE A 169 11.64 4.39 4.16
C ILE A 169 12.82 5.28 4.55
N ALA A 170 14.02 4.86 4.18
CA ALA A 170 15.24 5.62 4.41
C ALA A 170 15.31 6.86 3.50
N GLY A 171 16.19 7.81 3.83
CA GLY A 171 16.33 9.06 3.08
C GLY A 171 16.71 8.90 1.59
N ASN A 172 17.17 7.73 1.18
CA ASN A 172 17.45 7.38 -0.22
C ASN A 172 16.29 6.63 -0.91
N GLY A 173 15.13 6.51 -0.27
CA GLY A 173 13.95 5.83 -0.81
C GLY A 173 13.93 4.31 -0.62
N LYS A 174 14.95 3.68 -0.06
CA LYS A 174 14.92 2.23 0.24
C LYS A 174 14.01 1.91 1.41
N ILE A 175 13.31 0.79 1.35
CA ILE A 175 12.43 0.32 2.42
C ILE A 175 13.18 -0.72 3.24
N ILE A 176 13.41 -0.42 4.51
CA ILE A 176 14.22 -1.25 5.40
C ILE A 176 13.40 -1.72 6.59
N ALA A 177 13.63 -2.95 7.03
CA ALA A 177 13.04 -3.45 8.27
C ALA A 177 13.64 -2.69 9.45
N THR A 178 12.79 -2.10 10.29
CA THR A 178 13.25 -1.56 11.58
C THR A 178 13.25 -2.70 12.58
N SER A 179 14.38 -2.92 13.24
CA SER A 179 14.61 -4.07 14.11
C SER A 179 13.47 -4.35 15.10
N PHE A 180 13.01 -5.60 15.07
CA PHE A 180 12.10 -6.33 15.96
C PHE A 180 11.67 -5.60 17.24
N HIS A 181 10.37 -5.29 17.36
CA HIS A 181 9.78 -5.20 18.69
C HIS A 181 9.97 -6.56 19.35
N LYS A 182 10.68 -6.57 20.50
CA LYS A 182 10.65 -7.72 21.39
C LYS A 182 9.20 -7.96 21.81
N PRO A 183 8.75 -9.23 21.85
CA PRO A 183 7.44 -9.56 22.41
C PRO A 183 7.30 -9.05 23.85
#